data_AF-A0A0D2K6R3-F1
#
_entry.id   AF-A0A0D2K6R3-F1
#
_cell.length_a   1.000
_cell.length_b   1.000
_cell.length_c   1.000
_cell.angle_alpha   90.00
_cell.angle_beta   90.00
_cell.angle_gamma   90.00
#
_symmetry.space_group_name_H-M   'P 1'
#
loop_
_entity.id
_entity.type
_entity.pdbx_description
1 polymer ?
#
loop_
_entity_poly.entity_id
_entity_poly.type
_entity_poly.pdbx_seq_one_letter_code
_entity_poly.pdbx_strand_id
1 'polypeptide(L)'
;MCKSKGFVAVDPDNVDGYTNANGVGLTAAHQLSYNTFLANEAHAQGLAAGLKNDLGQLTQLTPHFDFFVNEQCNEFGECGMYTPSKAAGKPVWNIEYTSTNFNKGCPQQATMGMRTTLKSLSLTASPFTECSTNPWPYPSPSPSPSPSPSPTP
;
A
#
# COMPACT_ATOMS: atom_id res chain seq x y z
N MET A 1 13.92 -13.74 -4.95
CA MET A 1 12.85 -14.69 -4.53
C MET A 1 11.46 -14.25 -5.00
N CYS A 2 10.94 -13.06 -4.65
CA CYS A 2 9.55 -12.70 -5.00
C CYS A 2 9.32 -12.66 -6.51
N LYS A 3 10.19 -11.99 -7.27
CA LYS A 3 10.09 -11.95 -8.74
C LYS A 3 10.12 -13.34 -9.38
N SER A 4 11.05 -14.19 -8.97
CA SER A 4 11.19 -15.55 -9.49
C SER A 4 9.98 -16.45 -9.14
N LYS A 5 9.20 -16.10 -8.12
CA LYS A 5 7.95 -16.77 -7.74
C LYS A 5 6.71 -16.20 -8.45
N GLY A 6 6.87 -15.21 -9.34
CA GLY A 6 5.77 -14.63 -10.11
C GLY A 6 4.97 -13.56 -9.39
N PHE A 7 5.40 -13.10 -8.22
CA PHE A 7 4.78 -11.92 -7.59
C PHE A 7 4.95 -10.69 -8.49
N VAL A 8 3.95 -9.81 -8.46
CA VAL A 8 3.96 -8.54 -9.20
C VAL A 8 4.27 -7.34 -8.31
N ALA A 9 4.24 -7.54 -6.99
CA ALA A 9 4.41 -6.52 -5.98
C ALA A 9 4.99 -7.11 -4.68
N VAL A 10 5.52 -6.25 -3.82
CA VAL A 10 5.92 -6.57 -2.43
C VAL A 10 5.34 -5.54 -1.46
N ASP A 11 5.00 -6.00 -0.25
CA ASP A 11 4.53 -5.18 0.87
C ASP A 11 5.45 -5.45 2.08
N PRO A 12 6.56 -4.70 2.22
CA PRO A 12 7.48 -4.86 3.35
C PRO A 12 6.85 -4.32 4.64
N ASP A 13 6.73 -5.18 5.65
CA ASP A 13 6.12 -4.84 6.94
C ASP A 13 7.14 -4.24 7.94
N ASN A 14 6.63 -3.62 9.01
CA ASN A 14 7.40 -3.00 10.10
C ASN A 14 8.37 -1.89 9.63
N VAL A 15 7.92 -1.11 8.64
CA VAL A 15 8.68 -0.01 8.03
C VAL A 15 8.39 1.36 8.65
N ASP A 16 7.94 1.36 9.91
CA ASP A 16 7.65 2.54 10.74
C ASP A 16 8.29 2.44 12.13
N GLY A 17 9.33 1.61 12.27
CA GLY A 17 9.97 1.28 13.55
C GLY A 17 10.52 2.49 14.32
N TYR A 18 10.79 3.61 13.65
CA TYR A 18 11.22 4.86 14.30
C TYR A 18 10.15 5.45 15.24
N THR A 19 8.87 5.09 15.04
CA THR A 19 7.76 5.52 15.90
C THR A 19 7.64 4.69 17.18
N ASN A 20 8.41 3.60 17.27
CA ASN A 20 8.36 2.65 18.37
C ASN A 20 9.61 2.74 19.27
N ALA A 21 9.51 2.18 20.48
CA ALA A 21 10.66 1.92 21.34
C ALA A 21 11.53 0.80 20.75
N ASN A 22 12.31 1.15 19.71
CA ASN A 22 13.02 0.19 18.86
C ASN A 22 14.32 -0.36 19.45
N GLY A 23 14.84 0.24 20.53
CA GLY A 23 16.03 -0.26 21.24
C GLY A 23 17.36 -0.16 20.47
N VAL A 24 17.37 0.38 19.25
CA VAL A 24 18.56 0.42 18.37
C VAL A 24 18.90 1.82 17.86
N GLY A 25 18.17 2.85 18.33
CA GLY A 25 18.38 4.23 17.89
C GLY A 25 17.93 4.48 16.45
N LEU A 26 16.92 3.73 15.97
CA LEU A 26 16.32 3.98 14.67
C LEU A 26 15.62 5.35 14.68
N THR A 27 16.01 6.22 13.75
CA THR A 27 15.47 7.58 13.62
C THR A 27 14.53 7.67 12.42
N ALA A 28 13.71 8.73 12.37
CA ALA A 28 12.89 9.02 11.20
C ALA A 28 13.72 9.10 9.90
N ALA A 29 14.92 9.70 9.95
CA ALA A 29 15.80 9.80 8.78
C ALA A 29 16.32 8.43 8.34
N HIS A 30 16.64 7.54 9.28
CA HIS A 30 17.02 6.15 8.96
C HIS A 30 15.85 5.42 8.27
N GLN A 31 14.64 5.54 8.82
CA GLN A 31 13.45 4.91 8.23
C GLN A 31 13.17 5.44 6.82
N LEU A 32 13.21 6.76 6.63
CA LEU A 32 12.96 7.38 5.33
C LEU A 32 13.94 6.87 4.27
N SER A 33 15.23 6.82 4.63
CA SER A 33 16.28 6.29 3.75
C SER A 33 16.06 4.82 3.42
N TYR A 34 15.68 4.01 4.42
CA TYR A 34 15.48 2.58 4.23
C TYR A 34 14.23 2.27 3.38
N ASN A 35 13.12 2.98 3.63
CA ASN A 35 11.88 2.81 2.88
C ASN A 35 12.06 3.21 1.41
N THR A 36 12.80 4.30 1.16
CA THR A 36 13.19 4.70 -0.20
C THR A 36 14.06 3.64 -0.88
N PHE A 37 15.02 3.05 -0.16
CA PHE A 37 15.83 1.94 -0.65
C PHE A 37 14.98 0.72 -1.03
N LEU A 38 14.03 0.31 -0.17
CA LEU A 38 13.15 -0.82 -0.43
C LEU A 38 12.31 -0.64 -1.71
N ALA A 39 11.75 0.55 -1.91
CA ALA A 39 10.99 0.86 -3.12
C ALA A 39 11.87 0.75 -4.38
N ASN A 40 13.07 1.35 -4.35
CA ASN A 40 14.00 1.30 -5.46
C ASN A 40 14.44 -0.14 -5.80
N GLU A 41 14.71 -0.97 -4.79
CA GLU A 41 15.08 -2.38 -5.00
C GLU A 41 13.93 -3.20 -5.59
N ALA A 42 12.69 -2.97 -5.15
CA ALA A 42 11.52 -3.62 -5.75
C ALA A 42 11.39 -3.22 -7.24
N HIS A 43 11.52 -1.93 -7.54
CA HIS A 43 11.45 -1.42 -8.91
C HIS A 43 12.57 -1.95 -9.81
N ALA A 44 13.80 -2.04 -9.30
CA ALA A 44 14.93 -2.63 -10.03
C ALA A 44 14.70 -4.10 -10.42
N GLN A 45 13.85 -4.81 -9.67
CA GLN A 45 13.44 -6.19 -9.95
C GLN A 45 12.15 -6.28 -10.79
N GLY A 46 11.61 -5.15 -11.23
CA GLY A 46 10.33 -5.07 -11.95
C GLY A 46 9.15 -5.54 -11.11
N LEU A 47 9.14 -5.16 -9.83
CA LEU A 47 8.05 -5.37 -8.87
C LEU A 47 7.52 -4.01 -8.42
N ALA A 48 6.21 -3.88 -8.23
CA ALA A 48 5.64 -2.74 -7.52
C ALA A 48 5.95 -2.80 -6.01
N ALA A 49 5.98 -1.66 -5.35
CA ALA A 49 6.27 -1.53 -3.93
C ALA A 49 5.08 -0.95 -3.15
N GLY A 50 4.72 -1.59 -2.04
CA GLY A 50 3.78 -1.10 -1.06
C GLY A 50 4.47 -0.42 0.12
N LEU A 51 3.93 0.69 0.60
CA LEU A 51 4.30 1.25 1.91
C LEU A 51 3.29 0.76 2.95
N LYS A 52 3.77 0.04 3.96
CA LYS A 52 2.97 -0.39 5.10
C LYS A 52 3.01 0.67 6.20
N ASN A 53 1.85 1.23 6.53
CA ASN A 53 1.71 2.28 7.55
C ASN A 53 2.68 3.46 7.29
N ASP A 54 3.57 3.79 8.25
CA ASP A 54 4.49 4.94 8.19
C ASP A 54 3.81 6.28 7.84
N LEU A 55 2.72 6.56 8.53
CA LEU A 55 1.86 7.70 8.24
C LEU A 55 2.61 9.04 8.37
N GLY A 56 3.57 9.11 9.29
CA GLY A 56 4.36 10.31 9.55
C GLY A 56 5.27 10.73 8.38
N GLN A 57 5.53 9.82 7.43
CA GLN A 57 6.39 10.09 6.27
C GLN A 57 5.66 10.00 4.93
N LEU A 58 4.33 9.84 4.92
CA LEU A 58 3.54 9.66 3.70
C LEU A 58 3.84 10.70 2.62
N THR A 59 3.91 12.00 2.96
CA THR A 59 4.20 13.06 1.98
C THR A 59 5.55 12.85 1.29
N GLN A 60 6.57 12.42 2.03
CA GLN A 60 7.92 12.22 1.51
C GLN A 60 8.06 10.89 0.75
N LEU A 61 7.36 9.85 1.21
CA LEU A 61 7.45 8.50 0.63
C LEU A 61 6.48 8.26 -0.51
N THR A 62 5.39 9.02 -0.63
CA THR A 62 4.38 8.82 -1.68
C THR A 62 4.96 8.77 -3.10
N PRO A 63 5.96 9.60 -3.49
CA PRO A 63 6.56 9.49 -4.81
C PRO A 63 7.23 8.13 -5.10
N HIS A 64 7.71 7.42 -4.08
CA HIS A 64 8.51 6.20 -4.20
C HIS A 64 7.68 4.91 -4.27
N PHE A 65 6.49 4.88 -3.69
CA PHE A 65 5.68 3.65 -3.61
C PHE A 65 4.55 3.62 -4.63
N ASP A 66 4.08 2.44 -5.02
CA ASP A 66 3.01 2.26 -6.01
C ASP A 66 1.63 2.13 -5.36
N PHE A 67 1.59 1.64 -4.13
CA PHE A 67 0.38 1.49 -3.32
C PHE A 67 0.73 1.59 -1.83
N PHE A 68 -0.31 1.61 -1.01
CA PHE A 68 -0.18 1.68 0.45
C PHE A 68 -1.01 0.60 1.11
N VAL A 69 -0.52 0.08 2.22
CA VAL A 69 -1.25 -0.87 3.06
C VAL A 69 -1.36 -0.24 4.45
N ASN A 70 -2.58 -0.10 4.93
CA ASN A 70 -2.88 0.48 6.22
C ASN A 70 -3.57 -0.55 7.12
N GLU A 71 -3.22 -0.57 8.39
CA GLU A 71 -3.99 -1.24 9.43
C GLU A 71 -4.74 -0.22 10.30
N GLN A 72 -6.05 -0.39 10.44
CA GLN A 72 -6.89 0.26 11.45
C GLN A 72 -7.02 1.80 11.39
N CYS A 73 -6.94 2.43 10.21
CA CYS A 73 -7.05 3.89 10.16
C CYS A 73 -8.44 4.38 10.62
N ASN A 74 -9.50 3.57 10.48
CA ASN A 74 -10.82 3.96 10.98
C ASN A 74 -10.89 3.88 12.51
N GLU A 75 -10.15 2.97 13.12
CA GLU A 75 -10.02 2.85 14.57
C GLU A 75 -9.35 4.09 15.15
N PHE A 76 -8.21 4.46 14.59
CA PHE A 76 -7.37 5.54 15.13
C PHE A 76 -7.73 6.93 14.58
N GLY A 77 -8.63 7.01 13.59
CA GLY A 77 -9.04 8.29 12.99
C GLY A 77 -8.00 8.88 12.05
N GLU A 78 -7.15 8.04 11.46
CA GLU A 78 -5.95 8.45 10.72
C GLU A 78 -6.12 8.36 9.20
N CYS A 79 -7.28 7.91 8.70
CA CYS A 79 -7.47 7.67 7.27
C CYS A 79 -7.22 8.91 6.38
N GLY A 80 -7.47 10.11 6.92
CA GLY A 80 -7.23 11.37 6.21
C GLY A 80 -5.77 11.63 5.85
N MET A 81 -4.83 10.97 6.53
CA MET A 81 -3.39 11.13 6.28
C MET A 81 -2.97 10.61 4.90
N TYR A 82 -3.74 9.72 4.28
CA TYR A 82 -3.50 9.19 2.94
C TYR A 82 -3.96 10.12 1.81
N THR A 83 -4.29 11.38 2.10
CA THR A 83 -4.57 12.40 1.08
C THR A 83 -3.47 12.49 0.01
N PRO A 84 -2.16 12.43 0.33
CA PRO A 84 -1.10 12.39 -0.69
C PRO A 84 -1.21 11.20 -1.64
N SER A 85 -1.51 10.01 -1.13
CA SER A 85 -1.71 8.79 -1.93
C SER A 85 -2.87 8.96 -2.90
N LYS A 86 -4.02 9.46 -2.42
CA LYS A 86 -5.19 9.74 -3.25
C LYS A 86 -4.88 10.77 -4.33
N ALA A 87 -4.21 11.87 -3.97
CA ALA A 87 -3.83 12.93 -4.90
C ALA A 87 -2.86 12.43 -6.00
N ALA A 88 -1.98 11.49 -5.66
CA ALA A 88 -1.08 10.83 -6.59
C ALA A 88 -1.76 9.73 -7.44
N GLY A 89 -3.04 9.44 -7.22
CA GLY A 89 -3.76 8.36 -7.91
C GLY A 89 -3.31 6.96 -7.50
N LYS A 90 -2.74 6.81 -6.30
CA LYS A 90 -2.16 5.57 -5.80
C LYS A 90 -3.09 4.89 -4.79
N PRO A 91 -3.40 3.60 -4.95
CA PRO A 91 -4.40 2.93 -4.12
C PRO A 91 -3.89 2.67 -2.70
N VAL A 92 -4.84 2.71 -1.77
CA VAL A 92 -4.63 2.35 -0.37
C VAL A 92 -5.51 1.14 -0.02
N TRP A 93 -4.88 0.09 0.49
CA TRP A 93 -5.53 -1.11 1.01
C TRP A 93 -5.62 -0.98 2.53
N ASN A 94 -6.82 -0.73 3.04
CA ASN A 94 -7.06 -0.61 4.47
C ASN A 94 -7.58 -1.93 5.06
N ILE A 95 -7.06 -2.32 6.22
CA ILE A 95 -7.44 -3.52 6.94
C ILE A 95 -8.01 -3.10 8.30
N GLU A 96 -9.25 -3.51 8.59
CA GLU A 96 -9.88 -3.34 9.89
C GLU A 96 -10.03 -4.70 10.58
N TYR A 97 -9.78 -4.74 11.89
CA TYR A 97 -9.85 -5.97 12.69
C TYR A 97 -11.12 -6.09 13.51
N THR A 98 -12.02 -5.11 13.43
CA THR A 98 -13.34 -5.14 14.07
C THR A 98 -14.43 -4.80 13.07
N SER A 99 -15.59 -5.45 13.21
CA SER A 99 -16.77 -5.13 12.38
C SER A 99 -17.23 -3.69 12.57
N THR A 100 -17.08 -3.13 13.77
CA THR A 100 -17.39 -1.73 14.07
C THR A 100 -16.57 -0.77 13.20
N ASN A 101 -15.24 -0.93 13.17
CA ASN A 101 -14.37 -0.02 12.41
C ASN A 101 -14.48 -0.27 10.89
N PHE A 102 -14.68 -1.52 10.48
CA PHE A 102 -15.01 -1.86 9.09
C PHE A 102 -16.29 -1.14 8.61
N ASN A 103 -17.38 -1.27 9.36
CA ASN A 103 -18.66 -0.64 9.01
C ASN A 103 -18.59 0.90 9.05
N LYS A 104 -17.77 1.46 9.94
CA LYS A 104 -17.47 2.90 9.97
C LYS A 104 -16.76 3.37 8.69
N GLY A 105 -15.83 2.56 8.16
CA GLY A 105 -15.02 2.91 6.99
C GLY A 105 -15.73 2.72 5.64
N CYS A 106 -16.59 1.71 5.49
CA CYS A 106 -17.18 1.38 4.18
C CYS A 106 -17.89 2.56 3.47
N PRO A 107 -18.68 3.42 4.14
CA PRO A 107 -19.34 4.55 3.47
C PRO A 107 -18.39 5.61 2.94
N GLN A 108 -17.20 5.76 3.53
CA GLN A 108 -16.25 6.83 3.22
C GLN A 108 -15.06 6.39 2.36
N GLN A 109 -14.85 5.08 2.19
CA GLN A 109 -13.67 4.53 1.51
C GLN A 109 -13.48 5.10 0.09
N ALA A 110 -14.57 5.31 -0.67
CA ALA A 110 -14.51 5.79 -2.05
C ALA A 110 -13.98 7.23 -2.10
N THR A 111 -14.49 8.08 -1.20
CA THR A 111 -14.02 9.45 -1.02
C THR A 111 -12.57 9.50 -0.54
N MET A 112 -12.11 8.49 0.20
CA MET A 112 -10.72 8.43 0.69
C MET A 112 -9.74 7.80 -0.31
N GLY A 113 -10.21 7.21 -1.41
CA GLY A 113 -9.33 6.44 -2.30
C GLY A 113 -8.80 5.19 -1.61
N MET A 114 -9.64 4.49 -0.85
CA MET A 114 -9.26 3.32 -0.06
C MET A 114 -10.14 2.12 -0.40
N ARG A 115 -9.57 0.92 -0.41
CA ARG A 115 -10.34 -0.33 -0.35
C ARG A 115 -10.21 -0.92 1.04
N THR A 116 -11.32 -1.07 1.76
CA THR A 116 -11.31 -1.56 3.15
C THR A 116 -11.74 -3.01 3.24
N THR A 117 -10.97 -3.81 3.99
CA THR A 117 -11.22 -5.23 4.27
C THR A 117 -11.38 -5.48 5.77
N LEU A 118 -12.25 -6.43 6.14
CA LEU A 118 -12.36 -6.97 7.51
C LEU A 118 -11.57 -8.28 7.61
N LYS A 119 -10.65 -8.35 8.57
CA LYS A 119 -9.82 -9.53 8.87
C LYS A 119 -9.81 -9.82 10.37
N SER A 120 -9.29 -11.00 10.74
CA SER A 120 -8.77 -11.23 12.08
C SER A 120 -7.31 -10.75 12.17
N LEU A 121 -6.84 -10.44 13.38
CA LEU A 121 -5.43 -10.09 13.63
C LEU A 121 -4.44 -11.18 13.15
N SER A 122 -4.86 -12.45 13.16
CA SER A 122 -4.06 -13.57 12.65
C SER A 122 -3.94 -13.62 11.13
N LEU A 123 -4.66 -12.76 10.40
CA LEU A 123 -4.69 -12.69 8.94
C LEU A 123 -5.00 -14.04 8.24
N THR A 124 -5.71 -14.93 8.92
CA THR A 124 -6.18 -16.21 8.37
C THR A 124 -7.21 -16.00 7.26
N ALA A 125 -7.49 -17.03 6.45
CA ALA A 125 -8.40 -16.91 5.30
C ALA A 125 -9.78 -16.33 5.66
N SER A 126 -10.35 -16.72 6.82
CA SER A 126 -11.61 -16.19 7.35
C SER A 126 -11.36 -15.49 8.69
N PRO A 127 -12.05 -14.37 8.99
CA PRO A 127 -12.97 -13.65 8.11
C PRO A 127 -12.24 -12.95 6.95
N PHE A 128 -12.93 -12.79 5.83
CA PHE A 128 -12.56 -11.89 4.74
C PHE A 128 -13.84 -11.27 4.19
N THR A 129 -13.99 -9.97 4.41
CA THR A 129 -15.10 -9.18 3.85
C THR A 129 -14.51 -7.91 3.26
N GLU A 130 -14.90 -7.54 2.04
CA GLU A 130 -14.56 -6.26 1.44
C GLU A 130 -15.79 -5.35 1.41
N CYS A 131 -15.57 -4.04 1.56
CA CYS A 131 -16.61 -3.08 1.30
C CYS A 131 -16.98 -3.08 -0.20
N SER A 132 -18.25 -2.88 -0.54
CA SER A 132 -18.79 -3.13 -1.88
C SER A 132 -18.37 -2.14 -2.98
N THR A 133 -17.99 -0.92 -2.62
CA THR A 133 -17.58 0.10 -3.59
C THR A 133 -16.09 -0.01 -3.92
N ASN A 134 -15.73 0.08 -5.20
CA ASN A 134 -14.35 0.16 -5.63
C ASN A 134 -14.00 1.61 -6.00
N PRO A 135 -13.16 2.33 -5.21
CA PRO A 135 -12.71 3.69 -5.55
C PRO A 135 -11.76 3.74 -6.74
N TRP A 136 -11.07 2.62 -7.00
CA TRP A 136 -10.02 2.52 -8.00
C TRP A 136 -10.53 1.60 -9.10
N PRO A 137 -11.24 2.13 -10.13
CA PRO A 137 -11.61 1.30 -11.26
C PRO A 137 -10.37 0.57 -11.74
N TYR A 138 -10.49 -0.73 -12.02
CA TYR A 138 -9.39 -1.48 -12.62
C TYR A 138 -8.81 -0.63 -13.75
N PRO A 139 -7.49 -0.38 -13.80
CA PRO A 139 -6.94 0.22 -15.00
C PRO A 139 -7.38 -0.68 -16.14
N SER A 140 -8.04 -0.09 -17.15
CA SER A 140 -8.19 -0.75 -18.43
C SER A 140 -6.82 -1.33 -18.78
N PRO A 141 -6.70 -2.63 -19.11
CA PRO A 141 -5.40 -3.20 -19.41
C PRO A 141 -4.70 -2.28 -20.40
N SER A 142 -3.53 -1.77 -20.03
CA SER A 142 -2.71 -0.96 -20.92
C SER A 142 -2.61 -1.72 -22.25
N PRO A 143 -2.82 -1.07 -23.40
CA PRO A 143 -2.65 -1.75 -24.68
C PRO A 143 -1.26 -2.38 -24.68
N SER A 144 -1.20 -3.69 -24.96
CA SER A 144 0.04 -4.43 -25.11
C SER A 144 1.02 -3.60 -25.96
N PRO A 145 2.31 -3.51 -25.60
CA PRO A 145 3.27 -2.82 -26.44
C PRO A 145 3.17 -3.39 -27.85
N SER A 146 2.93 -2.51 -28.83
CA SER A 146 2.88 -2.89 -30.23
C SER A 146 4.13 -3.72 -30.56
N PRO A 147 4.00 -4.86 -31.25
CA PRO A 147 5.15 -5.66 -31.62
C PRO A 147 6.15 -4.78 -32.37
N SER A 148 7.40 -4.79 -31.93
CA SER A 148 8.48 -4.09 -32.62
C SER A 148 8.50 -4.55 -34.09
N PRO A 149 8.68 -3.62 -35.06
CA PRO A 149 8.75 -4.01 -36.45
C PRO A 149 9.88 -5.02 -36.64
N SER A 150 9.57 -6.13 -37.32
CA SER A 150 10.56 -7.14 -37.68
C SER A 150 11.67 -6.49 -38.52
N PRO A 151 12.95 -6.85 -38.31
CA PRO A 151 14.01 -6.36 -39.16
C PRO A 151 13.74 -6.81 -40.60
N THR A 152 13.68 -5.85 -41.52
CA THR A 152 13.62 -6.09 -42.96
C THR A 152 14.88 -6.85 -43.41
N PRO A 153 14.75 -7.83 -44.32
CA PRO A 153 15.87 -8.63 -44.83
C PRO A 153 16.89 -7.81 -45.62
#